data_AF-A0A6I0DPN1-F1
#
_entry.id   AF-A0A6I0DPN1-F1
#
_cell.length_a   1.000
_cell.length_b   1.000
_cell.length_c   1.000
_cell.angle_alpha   90.00
_cell.angle_beta   90.00
_cell.angle_gamma   90.00
#
_symmetry.space_group_name_H-M   'P 1'
#
loop_
_entity.id
_entity.type
_entity.pdbx_description
1 polymer ?
#
loop_
_entity_poly.entity_id
_entity_poly.type
_entity_poly.pdbx_seq_one_letter_code
_entity_poly.pdbx_strand_id
1 'polypeptide(L)'
;MAARHDLSPKALTAARRRKIAQPKTSGRGSGLTPRVKKAVELFVFGFEDDQTASVSIASAAETSGLTDRALRAAWQKPAVQAYYQQQMALLRNGEKPASIRTIAAIRDDAGLRNTAAGQRVRLDAAKAFVQDDLAAPATTNIMINNTIETAGYVIDLSEFVKPEPPHAYDEPRIPLTIDATTNQDR
;
A
#
# COMPACT_ATOMS: atom_id res chain seq x y z
N MET A 1 36.60 50.12 -40.29
CA MET A 1 36.44 49.36 -39.03
C MET A 1 34.96 49.31 -38.68
N ALA A 2 34.32 48.13 -38.75
CA ALA A 2 32.88 47.99 -38.46
C ALA A 2 32.64 48.07 -36.94
N ALA A 3 31.71 48.94 -36.52
CA ALA A 3 31.31 49.05 -35.13
C ALA A 3 30.67 47.73 -34.67
N ARG A 4 31.25 47.10 -33.63
CA ARG A 4 30.72 45.86 -33.06
C ARG A 4 29.34 46.17 -32.45
N HIS A 5 28.27 45.74 -33.11
CA HIS A 5 26.88 45.99 -32.72
C HIS A 5 26.50 45.41 -31.34
N ASP A 6 27.33 44.53 -30.80
CA ASP A 6 27.19 43.85 -29.51
C ASP A 6 27.34 44.80 -28.31
N LEU A 7 28.02 45.95 -28.50
CA LEU A 7 28.25 46.96 -27.45
C LEU A 7 27.19 48.07 -27.45
N SER A 8 26.19 47.98 -28.32
CA SER A 8 25.14 49.01 -28.38
C SER A 8 24.28 48.98 -27.10
N PRO A 9 23.85 50.15 -26.59
CA PRO A 9 23.04 50.24 -25.35
C PRO A 9 21.72 49.46 -25.46
N LYS A 10 21.19 49.33 -26.68
CA LYS A 10 20.00 48.51 -27.01
C LYS A 10 20.30 47.01 -26.92
N ALA A 11 21.47 46.56 -27.37
CA ALA A 11 21.89 45.16 -27.23
C ALA A 11 22.11 44.78 -25.76
N LEU A 12 22.70 45.67 -24.96
CA LEU A 12 22.90 45.45 -23.53
C LEU A 12 21.59 45.35 -22.75
N THR A 13 20.61 46.19 -23.06
CA THR A 13 19.27 46.12 -22.45
C THR A 13 18.50 44.87 -22.88
N ALA A 14 18.60 44.46 -24.15
CA ALA A 14 18.02 43.21 -24.63
C ALA A 14 18.66 41.97 -23.97
N ALA A 15 19.99 41.94 -23.82
CA ALA A 15 20.71 40.88 -23.13
C ALA A 15 20.34 40.80 -21.63
N ARG A 16 20.16 41.95 -20.97
CA ARG A 16 19.70 42.02 -19.58
C ARG A 16 18.30 41.45 -19.40
N ARG A 17 17.37 41.77 -20.32
CA ARG A 17 16.02 41.19 -20.33
C ARG A 17 16.04 39.67 -20.54
N ARG A 18 16.88 39.16 -21.44
CA ARG A 18 17.04 37.70 -21.66
C ARG A 18 17.62 36.99 -20.43
N LYS A 19 18.59 37.59 -19.72
CA LYS A 19 19.11 37.02 -18.46
C LYS A 19 18.09 36.99 -17.32
N ILE A 20 17.18 37.96 -17.26
CA ILE A 20 16.12 38.01 -16.25
C ILE A 20 14.99 37.01 -16.57
N ALA A 21 14.72 36.78 -17.85
CA ALA A 21 13.72 35.81 -18.31
C ALA A 21 14.19 34.34 -18.24
N GLN A 22 15.48 34.09 -18.00
CA GLN A 22 15.97 32.74 -17.75
C GLN A 22 15.43 32.27 -16.40
N PRO A 23 14.64 31.18 -16.35
CA PRO A 23 14.14 30.67 -15.09
C PRO A 23 15.34 30.33 -14.19
N LYS A 24 15.38 30.93 -12.99
CA LYS A 24 16.46 30.66 -12.03
C LYS A 24 16.49 29.16 -11.75
N THR A 25 17.61 28.50 -12.06
CA THR A 25 17.86 27.11 -11.67
C THR A 25 17.59 27.00 -10.18
N SER A 26 16.61 26.18 -9.79
CA SER A 26 16.11 26.08 -8.42
C SER A 26 17.26 25.81 -7.44
N GLY A 27 17.79 26.88 -6.86
CA GLY A 27 18.83 26.81 -5.85
C GLY A 27 18.21 26.24 -4.59
N ARG A 28 18.60 25.00 -4.25
CA ARG A 28 18.63 24.50 -2.87
C ARG A 28 17.29 24.60 -2.10
N GLY A 29 16.17 24.22 -2.72
CA GLY A 29 14.86 24.25 -2.04
C GLY A 29 14.04 22.96 -2.18
N SER A 30 13.89 22.44 -3.41
CA SER A 30 13.07 21.24 -3.62
C SER A 30 13.81 19.93 -3.29
N GLY A 31 15.14 19.91 -3.36
CA GLY A 31 15.92 18.67 -3.30
C GLY A 31 15.75 17.76 -4.52
N LEU A 32 14.99 18.20 -5.52
CA LEU A 32 14.73 17.50 -6.77
C LEU A 32 15.86 17.81 -7.78
N THR A 33 17.03 17.24 -7.55
CA THR A 33 18.15 17.36 -8.49
C THR A 33 17.95 16.39 -9.66
N PRO A 34 18.56 16.63 -10.84
CA PRO A 34 18.47 15.70 -11.96
C PRO A 34 18.89 14.26 -11.60
N ARG A 35 19.88 14.11 -10.72
CA ARG A 35 20.34 12.81 -10.21
C ARG A 35 19.29 12.10 -9.37
N VAL A 36 18.61 12.84 -8.49
CA VAL A 36 17.52 12.30 -7.66
C VAL A 36 16.32 11.92 -8.53
N LYS A 37 16.00 12.69 -9.58
CA LYS A 37 14.94 12.32 -10.54
C LYS A 37 15.25 11.00 -11.22
N LYS A 38 16.48 10.86 -11.75
CA LYS A 38 16.94 9.62 -12.40
C LYS A 38 16.87 8.43 -11.43
N ALA A 39 17.28 8.62 -10.17
CA ALA A 39 17.19 7.57 -9.16
C ALA A 39 15.74 7.13 -8.90
N VAL A 40 14.82 8.10 -8.80
CA VAL A 40 13.39 7.82 -8.62
C VAL A 40 12.81 7.12 -9.84
N GLU A 41 13.16 7.54 -11.05
CA GLU A 41 12.72 6.89 -12.30
C GLU A 41 13.19 5.43 -12.40
N LEU A 42 14.47 5.17 -12.11
CA LEU A 42 15.01 3.80 -12.08
C LEU A 42 14.33 2.93 -11.00
N PHE A 43 13.97 3.54 -9.87
CA PHE A 43 13.25 2.85 -8.82
C PHE A 43 11.80 2.51 -9.21
N VAL A 44 11.16 3.34 -10.04
CA VAL A 44 9.76 3.15 -10.48
C VAL A 44 9.65 2.22 -11.69
N PHE A 45 10.48 2.43 -12.72
CA PHE A 45 10.37 1.73 -14.01
C PHE A 45 11.35 0.56 -14.15
N GLY A 46 12.24 0.36 -13.18
CA GLY A 46 13.30 -0.62 -13.28
C GLY A 46 14.48 -0.16 -14.13
N PHE A 47 15.39 -1.09 -14.42
CA PHE A 47 16.49 -0.86 -15.36
C PHE A 47 16.02 -1.12 -16.79
N GLU A 48 16.66 -0.50 -17.78
CA GLU A 48 16.33 -0.72 -19.20
C GLU A 48 16.48 -2.21 -19.60
N ASP A 49 17.42 -2.92 -18.97
CA ASP A 49 17.68 -4.34 -19.22
C ASP A 49 16.70 -5.28 -18.51
N ASP A 50 16.10 -4.84 -17.39
CA ASP A 50 15.12 -5.63 -16.62
C ASP A 50 14.13 -4.70 -15.91
N GLN A 51 12.98 -4.49 -16.56
CA GLN A 51 11.87 -3.69 -16.04
C GLN A 51 11.03 -4.44 -15.00
N THR A 52 11.24 -5.75 -14.83
CA THR A 52 10.44 -6.59 -13.91
C THR A 52 11.12 -6.81 -12.57
N ALA A 53 12.43 -6.61 -12.47
CA ALA A 53 13.19 -6.74 -11.24
C ALA A 53 12.88 -5.59 -10.26
N SER A 54 12.63 -5.95 -9.00
CA SER A 54 12.50 -4.98 -7.92
C SER A 54 13.84 -4.27 -7.69
N VAL A 55 13.93 -2.99 -8.04
CA VAL A 55 15.15 -2.20 -7.85
C VAL A 55 15.24 -1.72 -6.40
N SER A 56 16.35 -2.05 -5.74
CA SER A 56 16.61 -1.54 -4.39
C SER A 56 17.02 -0.06 -4.44
N ILE A 57 16.72 0.68 -3.37
CA ILE A 57 17.12 2.10 -3.22
C ILE A 57 18.64 2.27 -3.38
N ALA A 58 19.42 1.31 -2.89
CA ALA A 58 20.88 1.32 -3.00
C ALA A 58 21.34 1.23 -4.46
N SER A 59 20.75 0.31 -5.24
CA SER A 59 21.10 0.11 -6.66
C SER A 59 20.68 1.31 -7.53
N ALA A 60 19.51 1.92 -7.25
CA ALA A 60 19.07 3.14 -7.91
C ALA A 60 19.97 4.35 -7.56
N ALA A 61 20.46 4.45 -6.32
CA ALA A 61 21.40 5.47 -5.90
C ALA A 61 22.73 5.33 -6.64
N GLU A 62 23.29 4.12 -6.68
CA GLU A 62 24.57 3.85 -7.33
C GLU A 62 24.53 4.19 -8.83
N THR A 63 23.48 3.77 -9.52
CA THR A 63 23.33 4.02 -10.97
C THR A 63 23.10 5.50 -11.31
N SER A 64 22.57 6.28 -10.36
CA SER A 64 22.45 7.74 -10.48
C SER A 64 23.69 8.49 -9.96
N GLY A 65 24.69 7.76 -9.47
CA GLY A 65 25.93 8.23 -8.86
C GLY A 65 25.71 9.02 -7.56
N LEU A 66 24.64 8.70 -6.84
CA LEU A 66 24.38 9.17 -5.48
C LEU A 66 24.80 8.10 -4.48
N THR A 67 25.09 8.51 -3.25
CA THR A 67 25.23 7.56 -2.13
C THR A 67 23.85 7.19 -1.62
N ASP A 68 23.67 5.96 -1.10
CA ASP A 68 22.40 5.50 -0.51
C ASP A 68 21.90 6.50 0.56
N ARG A 69 22.80 6.95 1.45
CA ARG A 69 22.49 7.96 2.47
C ARG A 69 21.95 9.27 1.87
N ALA A 70 22.53 9.74 0.77
CA ALA A 70 22.08 10.97 0.11
C ALA A 70 20.70 10.81 -0.53
N LEU A 71 20.41 9.65 -1.14
CA LEU A 71 19.11 9.37 -1.73
C LEU A 71 18.02 9.26 -0.66
N ARG A 72 18.29 8.57 0.47
CA ARG A 72 17.36 8.50 1.60
C ARG A 72 17.06 9.87 2.19
N ALA A 73 18.07 10.72 2.35
CA ALA A 73 17.88 12.10 2.82
C ALA A 73 17.08 12.95 1.80
N ALA A 74 17.21 12.68 0.51
CA ALA A 74 16.40 13.33 -0.52
C ALA A 74 14.93 12.86 -0.45
N TRP A 75 14.69 11.56 -0.20
CA TRP A 75 13.35 10.98 -0.12
C TRP A 75 12.46 11.56 0.98
N GLN A 76 13.08 12.07 2.05
CA GLN A 76 12.37 12.76 3.14
C GLN A 76 11.79 14.12 2.72
N LYS A 77 12.17 14.65 1.55
CA LYS A 77 11.70 15.96 1.09
C LYS A 77 10.34 15.82 0.39
N PRO A 78 9.37 16.69 0.68
CA PRO A 78 8.01 16.57 0.13
C PRO A 78 7.99 16.68 -1.41
N ALA A 79 8.87 17.47 -2.00
CA ALA A 79 8.94 17.59 -3.46
C ALA A 79 9.40 16.29 -4.15
N VAL A 80 10.27 15.50 -3.49
CA VAL A 80 10.72 14.19 -4.01
C VAL A 80 9.59 13.17 -3.89
N GLN A 81 8.84 13.20 -2.78
CA GLN A 81 7.67 12.34 -2.60
C GLN A 81 6.56 12.65 -3.61
N ALA A 82 6.28 13.92 -3.86
CA ALA A 82 5.32 14.34 -4.87
C ALA A 82 5.73 13.86 -6.28
N TYR A 83 7.03 13.97 -6.60
CA TYR A 83 7.55 13.45 -7.86
C TYR A 83 7.41 11.93 -7.97
N TYR A 84 7.74 11.20 -6.90
CA TYR A 84 7.55 9.74 -6.85
C TYR A 84 6.08 9.34 -7.05
N GLN A 85 5.15 10.03 -6.38
CA GLN A 85 3.71 9.80 -6.57
C GLN A 85 3.27 10.09 -8.01
N GLN A 86 3.79 11.13 -8.64
CA GLN A 86 3.54 11.43 -10.04
C GLN A 86 4.04 10.30 -10.95
N GLN A 87 5.25 9.78 -10.72
CA GLN A 87 5.80 8.68 -11.50
C GLN A 87 5.01 7.38 -11.31
N MET A 88 4.58 7.08 -10.08
CA MET A 88 3.66 5.98 -9.78
C MET A 88 2.33 6.13 -10.51
N ALA A 89 1.77 7.35 -10.58
CA ALA A 89 0.54 7.60 -11.31
C ALA A 89 0.73 7.42 -12.82
N LEU A 90 1.88 7.82 -13.38
CA LEU A 90 2.22 7.58 -14.78
C LEU A 90 2.34 6.09 -15.10
N LEU A 91 3.05 5.32 -14.26
CA LEU A 91 3.15 3.87 -14.41
C LEU A 91 1.75 3.22 -14.40
N ARG A 92 0.92 3.54 -13.40
CA ARG A 92 -0.46 3.01 -13.34
C ARG A 92 -1.29 3.40 -14.55
N ASN A 93 -1.21 4.65 -15.00
CA ASN A 93 -1.94 5.11 -16.16
C ASN A 93 -1.44 4.46 -17.47
N GLY A 94 -0.15 4.15 -17.56
CA GLY A 94 0.44 3.39 -18.66
C GLY A 94 0.03 1.91 -18.65
N GLU A 95 -0.15 1.31 -17.48
CA GLU A 95 -0.63 -0.07 -17.35
C GLU A 95 -2.14 -0.22 -17.56
N LYS A 96 -2.94 0.82 -17.29
CA LYS A 96 -4.41 0.78 -17.47
C LYS A 96 -4.86 0.18 -18.82
N PRO A 97 -4.34 0.63 -19.98
CA PRO A 97 -4.69 0.02 -21.27
C PRO A 97 -4.35 -1.46 -21.37
N ALA A 98 -3.22 -1.89 -20.81
CA ALA A 98 -2.82 -3.30 -20.81
C ALA A 98 -3.77 -4.12 -19.92
N SER A 99 -4.08 -3.63 -18.73
CA SER A 99 -5.05 -4.24 -17.81
C SER A 99 -6.45 -4.35 -18.42
N ILE A 100 -6.92 -3.32 -19.11
CA ILE A 100 -8.21 -3.34 -19.82
C ILE A 100 -8.24 -4.44 -20.89
N ARG A 101 -7.15 -4.61 -21.66
CA ARG A 101 -7.03 -5.69 -22.65
C ARG A 101 -7.07 -7.07 -22.00
N THR A 102 -6.39 -7.25 -20.87
CA THR A 102 -6.42 -8.49 -20.09
C THR A 102 -7.82 -8.80 -19.56
N ILE A 103 -8.52 -7.80 -19.02
CA ILE A 103 -9.91 -7.94 -18.54
C ILE A 103 -10.84 -8.33 -19.70
N ALA A 104 -10.69 -7.70 -20.87
CA ALA A 104 -11.46 -8.06 -22.07
C ALA A 104 -11.20 -9.50 -22.50
N ALA A 105 -9.94 -9.94 -22.48
CA ALA A 105 -9.57 -11.32 -22.82
C ALA A 105 -10.20 -12.33 -21.83
N ILE A 106 -10.15 -12.07 -20.52
CA ILE A 106 -10.79 -12.91 -19.49
C ILE A 106 -12.30 -12.97 -19.71
N ARG A 107 -12.94 -11.82 -19.99
CA ARG A 107 -14.39 -11.75 -20.25
C ARG A 107 -14.78 -12.60 -21.44
N ASP A 108 -13.97 -12.63 -22.49
CA ASP A 108 -14.30 -13.28 -23.76
C ASP A 108 -13.83 -14.75 -23.83
N ASP A 109 -13.02 -15.22 -22.86
CA ASP A 109 -12.48 -16.58 -22.81
C ASP A 109 -13.59 -17.65 -22.80
N ALA A 110 -13.56 -18.55 -23.78
CA ALA A 110 -14.49 -19.66 -23.93
C ALA A 110 -14.22 -20.80 -22.93
N GLY A 111 -12.97 -21.00 -22.50
CA GLY A 111 -12.59 -22.06 -21.56
C GLY A 111 -13.21 -21.86 -20.17
N LEU A 112 -13.40 -20.60 -19.77
CA LEU A 112 -14.03 -20.23 -18.50
C LEU A 112 -15.57 -20.43 -18.49
N ARG A 113 -16.21 -20.84 -19.60
CA ARG A 113 -17.67 -21.11 -19.64
C ARG A 113 -18.07 -22.38 -18.93
N ASN A 114 -17.17 -23.36 -18.89
CA ASN A 114 -17.53 -24.73 -18.55
C ASN A 114 -17.54 -24.98 -17.02
N THR A 115 -17.05 -24.01 -16.22
CA THR A 115 -16.99 -24.13 -14.76
C THR A 115 -17.71 -22.94 -14.11
N ALA A 116 -18.42 -23.19 -13.00
CA ALA A 116 -19.10 -22.13 -12.24
C ALA A 116 -18.12 -21.06 -11.74
N ALA A 117 -16.90 -21.46 -11.37
CA ALA A 117 -15.82 -20.55 -10.99
C ALA A 117 -15.39 -19.65 -12.16
N GLY A 118 -15.21 -20.21 -13.36
CA GLY A 118 -14.88 -19.44 -14.56
C GLY A 118 -15.98 -18.46 -14.97
N GLN A 119 -17.25 -18.88 -14.87
CA GLN A 119 -18.40 -17.99 -15.13
C GLN A 119 -18.44 -16.80 -14.17
N ARG A 120 -18.09 -17.01 -12.89
CA ARG A 120 -18.00 -15.92 -11.90
C ARG A 120 -16.87 -14.94 -12.22
N VAL A 121 -15.68 -15.43 -12.56
CA VAL A 121 -14.54 -14.60 -12.97
C VAL A 121 -14.89 -13.75 -14.20
N ARG A 122 -15.61 -14.31 -15.17
CA ARG A 122 -16.10 -13.57 -16.34
C ARG A 122 -17.12 -12.50 -16.00
N LEU A 123 -18.05 -12.81 -15.09
CA LEU A 123 -19.03 -11.85 -14.61
C LEU A 123 -18.34 -10.69 -13.89
N ASP A 124 -17.35 -10.98 -13.06
CA ASP A 124 -16.58 -9.96 -12.34
C ASP A 124 -15.72 -9.12 -13.30
N ALA A 125 -15.11 -9.73 -14.33
CA ALA A 125 -14.43 -9.01 -15.40
C ALA A 125 -15.38 -8.10 -16.20
N ALA A 126 -16.60 -8.56 -16.49
CA ALA A 126 -17.62 -7.76 -17.16
C ALA A 126 -18.06 -6.58 -16.29
N LYS A 127 -18.26 -6.79 -14.98
CA LYS A 127 -18.57 -5.72 -14.02
C LYS A 127 -17.46 -4.68 -13.95
N ALA A 128 -16.21 -5.11 -13.87
CA ALA A 128 -15.04 -4.24 -13.84
C ALA A 128 -14.87 -3.42 -15.14
N PHE A 129 -15.40 -3.88 -16.28
CA PHE A 129 -15.40 -3.13 -17.53
C PHE A 129 -16.51 -2.08 -17.61
N VAL A 130 -17.65 -2.33 -16.95
CA VAL A 130 -18.79 -1.40 -16.91
C VAL A 130 -18.60 -0.32 -15.86
N GLN A 131 -18.05 -0.69 -14.70
CA GLN A 131 -17.60 0.27 -13.70
C GLN A 131 -16.25 0.83 -14.17
N ASP A 132 -16.28 1.98 -14.85
CA ASP A 132 -15.10 2.74 -15.32
C ASP A 132 -14.15 3.18 -14.19
N ASP A 133 -14.45 2.77 -12.95
CA ASP A 133 -13.72 3.06 -11.74
C ASP A 133 -12.81 1.89 -11.35
N LEU A 134 -11.79 1.65 -12.18
CA LEU A 134 -10.62 0.81 -11.83
C LEU A 134 -9.84 1.36 -10.60
N ALA A 135 -10.20 2.54 -10.09
CA ALA A 135 -9.62 3.13 -8.88
C ALA A 135 -10.45 2.81 -7.62
N ALA A 136 -11.66 2.27 -7.75
CA ALA A 136 -12.40 1.78 -6.61
C ALA A 136 -11.65 0.58 -5.98
N PRO A 137 -11.42 0.58 -4.66
CA PRO A 137 -10.79 -0.56 -4.00
C PRO A 137 -11.69 -1.78 -4.22
N ALA A 138 -11.21 -2.75 -5.01
CA ALA A 138 -11.83 -4.06 -5.07
C ALA A 138 -11.74 -4.65 -3.66
N THR A 139 -12.82 -4.58 -2.90
CA THR A 139 -12.90 -5.14 -1.55
C THR A 139 -13.02 -6.65 -1.68
N THR A 140 -11.91 -7.33 -1.95
CA THR A 140 -11.81 -8.78 -1.75
C THR A 140 -11.86 -9.03 -0.25
N ASN A 141 -13.05 -9.42 0.23
CA ASN A 141 -13.25 -9.80 1.62
C ASN A 141 -12.70 -11.21 1.82
N ILE A 142 -11.43 -11.31 2.26
CA ILE A 142 -10.79 -12.57 2.60
C ILE A 142 -11.21 -12.91 4.03
N MET A 143 -12.28 -13.68 4.17
CA MET A 143 -12.70 -14.19 5.48
C MET A 143 -11.85 -15.43 5.83
N ILE A 144 -10.86 -15.25 6.71
CA ILE A 144 -10.08 -16.37 7.27
C ILE A 144 -10.82 -16.87 8.50
N ASN A 145 -11.66 -17.90 8.33
CA ASN A 145 -12.31 -18.61 9.44
C ASN A 145 -11.29 -19.51 10.15
N ASN A 146 -10.41 -18.91 10.95
CA ASN A 146 -9.50 -19.65 11.83
C ASN A 146 -10.24 -19.95 13.14
N THR A 147 -10.88 -21.12 13.23
CA THR A 147 -11.37 -21.64 14.50
C THR A 147 -10.16 -22.21 15.25
N ILE A 148 -9.57 -21.41 16.14
CA ILE A 148 -8.51 -21.88 17.03
C ILE A 148 -9.18 -22.58 18.21
N GLU A 149 -9.30 -23.89 18.12
CA GLU A 149 -9.64 -24.74 19.27
C GLU A 149 -8.38 -24.86 20.14
N THR A 150 -8.21 -23.96 21.11
CA THR A 150 -7.17 -24.11 22.13
C THR A 150 -7.49 -25.35 22.97
N ALA A 151 -6.75 -26.44 22.78
CA ALA A 151 -6.88 -27.63 23.61
C ALA A 151 -6.51 -27.28 25.07
N GLY A 152 -7.53 -27.15 25.92
CA GLY A 152 -7.34 -26.99 27.37
C GLY A 152 -6.94 -28.32 27.98
N TYR A 153 -5.77 -28.38 28.61
CA TYR A 153 -5.43 -29.50 29.48
C TYR A 153 -6.06 -29.28 30.85
N VAL A 154 -6.78 -30.28 31.36
CA VAL A 154 -7.23 -30.32 32.75
C VAL A 154 -6.13 -30.99 33.57
N ILE A 155 -5.54 -30.27 34.52
CA ILE A 155 -4.57 -30.84 35.45
C ILE A 155 -5.37 -31.56 36.54
N ASP A 156 -5.25 -32.88 36.60
CA ASP A 156 -5.80 -33.67 37.70
C ASP A 156 -4.91 -33.50 38.94
N LEU A 157 -5.47 -32.94 40.00
CA LEU A 157 -4.79 -32.69 41.27
C LEU A 157 -5.18 -33.71 42.34
N SER A 158 -5.90 -34.78 41.98
CA SER A 158 -6.38 -35.82 42.90
C SER A 158 -5.25 -36.47 43.71
N GLU A 159 -4.04 -36.57 43.14
CA GLU A 159 -2.86 -37.13 43.82
C GLU A 159 -2.23 -36.18 44.87
N PHE A 160 -2.56 -34.88 44.85
CA PHE A 160 -2.00 -33.87 45.76
C PHE A 160 -2.93 -33.49 46.91
N VAL A 161 -4.17 -33.99 46.91
CA VAL A 161 -5.11 -33.82 48.03
C VAL A 161 -4.86 -34.94 49.03
N LYS A 162 -4.12 -34.64 50.11
CA LYS A 162 -4.12 -35.52 51.28
C LYS A 162 -5.55 -35.62 51.80
N PRO A 163 -6.12 -36.82 52.01
CA PRO A 163 -7.41 -36.94 52.66
C PRO A 163 -7.29 -36.40 54.07
N GLU A 164 -8.02 -35.33 54.39
CA GLU A 164 -8.22 -34.91 55.76
C GLU A 164 -8.96 -36.03 56.51
N PRO A 165 -8.58 -36.34 57.76
CA PRO A 165 -9.28 -37.33 58.55
C PRO A 165 -10.74 -36.87 58.74
N PRO A 166 -11.71 -37.81 58.72
CA PRO A 166 -13.12 -37.47 58.75
C PRO A 166 -13.45 -36.65 60.00
N HIS A 167 -13.88 -35.40 59.79
CA HIS A 167 -14.41 -34.56 60.86
C HIS A 167 -15.71 -35.18 61.37
N ALA A 168 -15.74 -35.56 62.64
CA ALA A 168 -16.81 -36.32 63.29
C ALA A 168 -18.11 -35.53 63.55
N TYR A 169 -18.48 -34.59 62.69
CA TYR A 169 -19.67 -33.74 62.85
C TYR A 169 -20.46 -33.61 61.55
N ASP A 170 -20.83 -34.73 60.93
CA ASP A 170 -21.93 -34.77 59.97
C ASP A 170 -23.26 -34.84 60.73
N GLU A 171 -23.78 -33.69 61.13
CA GLU A 171 -25.22 -33.58 61.39
C GLU A 171 -25.94 -33.18 60.08
N PRO A 172 -27.03 -33.87 59.70
CA PRO A 172 -27.75 -33.58 58.47
C PRO A 172 -28.42 -32.20 58.57
N ARG A 173 -27.92 -31.24 57.80
CA ARG A 173 -28.60 -29.95 57.60
C ARG A 173 -29.92 -30.19 56.87
N ILE A 174 -31.02 -30.04 57.59
CA ILE A 174 -32.38 -30.04 57.04
C ILE A 174 -32.49 -28.88 56.03
N PRO A 175 -32.92 -29.10 54.77
CA PRO A 175 -33.11 -28.01 53.83
C PRO A 175 -34.34 -27.18 54.22
N LEU A 176 -34.13 -25.89 54.49
CA LEU A 176 -35.21 -24.91 54.64
C LEU A 176 -35.76 -24.58 53.24
N THR A 177 -36.87 -25.21 52.85
CA THR A 177 -37.68 -24.78 51.71
C THR A 177 -38.50 -23.57 52.11
N ILE A 178 -38.23 -22.41 51.49
CA ILE A 178 -39.06 -21.21 51.61
C ILE A 178 -39.87 -21.12 50.32
N ASP A 179 -41.14 -21.53 50.38
CA ASP A 179 -42.09 -21.35 49.28
C ASP A 179 -42.57 -19.89 49.26
N ALA A 180 -42.13 -19.13 48.27
CA ALA A 180 -42.62 -17.78 48.01
C ALA A 180 -43.77 -17.84 47.00
N THR A 181 -44.95 -18.28 47.44
CA THR A 181 -46.21 -18.07 46.70
C THR A 181 -47.01 -16.94 47.32
N THR A 182 -47.28 -15.94 46.49
CA THR A 182 -48.49 -15.10 46.50
C THR A 182 -48.61 -14.06 47.62
N ASN A 183 -48.37 -12.80 47.24
CA ASN A 183 -49.34 -11.71 47.44
C ASN A 183 -49.00 -10.54 46.51
N GLN A 184 -49.46 -10.64 45.27
CA GLN A 184 -49.89 -9.45 44.53
C GLN A 184 -51.29 -9.11 45.03
N ASP A 185 -51.39 -8.11 45.90
CA ASP A 185 -52.64 -7.39 46.10
C ASP A 185 -52.35 -5.89 45.98
N ARG A 186 -53.00 -5.33 44.94
CA ARG A 186 -53.52 -3.97 44.73
C ARG A 186 -52.93 -2.80 45.51
#